data_AF-A0A641S9J1-F1
#
_entry.id   AF-A0A641S9J1-F1
#
_cell.length_a   1.000
_cell.length_b   1.000
_cell.length_c   1.000
_cell.angle_alpha   90.00
_cell.angle_beta   90.00
_cell.angle_gamma   90.00
#
_symmetry.space_group_name_H-M   'P 1'
#
loop_
_entity.id
_entity.type
_entity.pdbx_description
1 polymer ?
#
loop_
_entity_poly.entity_id
_entity_poly.type
_entity_poly.pdbx_seq_one_letter_code
_entity_poly.pdbx_strand_id
1 'polypeptide(L)'
;DYNKTIAATQMSEEAKGDFGAYSHGQLIDATLYNIRRERRNELCAEALRWEDLKRWRACDQLISKPYRVEGMLYWGSNYETQLADLCKVDPAEGNMSSPDLSKYILPYEKITKNNLIAGQKGFLFTPAHYLNPIGMAVFRQTASDKNDFTSSVVYQNPGWKIEGDTGAQPVE
;
A
#
# COMPACT_ATOMS: atom_id res chain seq x y z
N ASP A 1 9.95 -31.28 1.13
CA ASP A 1 8.55 -31.59 1.49
C ASP A 1 7.85 -30.28 1.79
N TYR A 2 6.92 -29.86 0.93
CA TYR A 2 6.23 -28.57 1.03
C TYR A 2 5.22 -28.53 2.19
N ASN A 3 4.76 -29.70 2.66
CA ASN A 3 3.79 -29.78 3.75
C ASN A 3 4.36 -29.23 5.06
N LYS A 4 5.67 -29.36 5.28
CA LYS A 4 6.35 -28.78 6.45
C LYS A 4 6.27 -27.26 6.46
N THR A 5 6.46 -26.62 5.31
CA THR A 5 6.37 -25.16 5.17
C THR A 5 4.95 -24.68 5.43
N ILE A 6 3.96 -25.35 4.84
CA ILE A 6 2.54 -25.03 5.05
C ILE A 6 2.18 -25.18 6.53
N ALA A 7 2.58 -26.28 7.18
CA ALA A 7 2.30 -26.52 8.59
C ALA A 7 2.96 -25.50 9.53
N ALA A 8 4.12 -24.96 9.15
CA ALA A 8 4.82 -23.93 9.92
C ALA A 8 4.31 -22.50 9.66
N THR A 9 3.45 -22.30 8.66
CA THR A 9 2.97 -20.98 8.26
C THR A 9 1.87 -20.49 9.20
N GLN A 10 2.11 -19.34 9.85
CA GLN A 10 1.13 -18.71 10.74
C GLN A 10 0.53 -17.47 10.07
N MET A 11 -0.62 -17.63 9.41
CA MET A 11 -1.25 -16.54 8.64
C MET A 11 -1.48 -15.26 9.43
N SER A 12 -1.72 -15.36 10.75
CA SER A 12 -1.87 -14.19 11.64
C SER A 12 -0.61 -13.32 11.73
N GLU A 13 0.57 -13.92 11.58
CA GLU A 13 1.86 -13.21 11.57
C GLU A 13 2.21 -12.76 10.16
N GLU A 14 2.07 -13.64 9.17
CA GLU A 14 2.40 -13.35 7.77
C GLU A 14 1.61 -12.15 7.22
N ALA A 15 0.34 -12.06 7.60
CA ALA A 15 -0.56 -11.02 7.14
C ALA A 15 -0.31 -9.64 7.76
N LYS A 16 0.62 -9.50 8.70
CA LYS A 16 1.00 -8.19 9.27
C LYS A 16 1.79 -7.35 8.27
N GLY A 17 2.64 -7.98 7.46
CA GLY A 17 3.55 -7.29 6.54
C GLY A 17 3.41 -7.67 5.07
N ASP A 18 2.75 -8.79 4.74
CA ASP A 18 2.67 -9.26 3.35
C ASP A 18 1.29 -9.02 2.74
N PHE A 19 1.21 -8.08 1.79
CA PHE A 19 -0.03 -7.83 1.05
C PHE A 19 -0.49 -9.05 0.26
N GLY A 20 0.41 -9.97 -0.10
CA GLY A 20 0.08 -11.22 -0.80
C GLY A 20 -0.77 -12.20 0.03
N ALA A 21 -0.88 -11.99 1.34
CA ALA A 21 -1.72 -12.78 2.25
C ALA A 21 -3.23 -12.48 2.13
N TYR A 22 -3.61 -11.48 1.34
CA TYR A 22 -5.01 -11.09 1.17
C TYR A 22 -5.50 -11.28 -0.26
N SER A 23 -6.79 -11.56 -0.41
CA SER A 23 -7.51 -11.49 -1.68
C SER A 23 -8.86 -10.82 -1.43
N HIS A 24 -9.13 -9.70 -2.10
CA HIS A 24 -10.34 -8.90 -1.90
C HIS A 24 -10.62 -8.60 -0.40
N GLY A 25 -9.58 -8.17 0.31
CA GLY A 25 -9.66 -7.83 1.73
C GLY A 25 -9.72 -9.02 2.70
N GLN A 26 -9.81 -10.26 2.19
CA GLN A 26 -9.91 -11.47 3.01
C GLN A 26 -8.57 -12.21 3.10
N LEU A 27 -8.28 -12.79 4.27
CA LEU A 27 -7.12 -13.65 4.43
C LEU A 27 -7.29 -14.95 3.64
N ILE A 28 -6.22 -15.36 2.98
CA ILE A 28 -6.15 -16.63 2.25
C ILE A 28 -5.64 -17.76 3.16
N ASP A 29 -5.77 -19.01 2.70
CA ASP A 29 -5.22 -20.16 3.39
C ASP A 29 -3.68 -20.26 3.24
N ALA A 30 -3.07 -21.05 4.13
CA ALA A 30 -1.62 -21.22 4.17
C ALA A 30 -1.05 -21.86 2.89
N THR A 31 -1.80 -22.71 2.19
CA THR A 31 -1.32 -23.32 0.94
C THR A 31 -1.22 -22.27 -0.16
N LEU A 32 -2.29 -21.49 -0.39
CA LEU A 32 -2.26 -20.42 -1.40
C LEU A 32 -1.25 -19.34 -1.05
N TYR A 33 -1.12 -18.99 0.22
CA TYR A 33 -0.11 -18.02 0.67
C TYR A 33 1.31 -18.49 0.34
N ASN A 34 1.67 -19.74 0.61
CA ASN A 34 3.00 -20.25 0.28
C ASN A 34 3.26 -20.26 -1.23
N ILE A 35 2.27 -20.59 -2.07
CA ILE A 35 2.39 -20.47 -3.53
C ILE A 35 2.71 -19.01 -3.93
N ARG A 36 1.99 -18.04 -3.35
CA ARG A 36 2.22 -16.60 -3.64
C ARG A 36 3.58 -16.11 -3.12
N ARG A 37 4.03 -16.62 -1.97
CA ARG A 37 5.35 -16.37 -1.40
C ARG A 37 6.46 -16.86 -2.33
N GLU A 38 6.35 -18.10 -2.81
CA GLU A 38 7.33 -18.67 -3.76
C GLU A 38 7.35 -17.87 -5.06
N ARG A 39 6.18 -17.50 -5.63
CA ARG A 39 6.13 -16.61 -6.81
C ARG A 39 6.86 -15.29 -6.59
N ARG A 40 6.70 -14.66 -5.42
CA ARG A 40 7.39 -13.40 -5.09
C ARG A 40 8.90 -13.58 -5.03
N ASN A 41 9.36 -14.68 -4.44
CA ASN A 41 10.78 -14.96 -4.28
C ASN A 41 11.42 -15.33 -5.63
N GLU A 42 10.74 -16.16 -6.43
CA GLU A 42 11.21 -16.60 -7.74
C GLU A 42 11.28 -15.44 -8.74
N LEU A 43 10.23 -14.60 -8.79
CA LEU A 43 10.11 -13.49 -9.73
C LEU A 43 10.61 -12.16 -9.12
N CYS A 44 11.50 -12.24 -8.13
CA CYS A 44 12.00 -11.05 -7.48
C CYS A 44 12.84 -10.20 -8.45
N ALA A 45 12.70 -8.88 -8.37
CA ALA A 45 13.31 -7.92 -9.30
C ALA A 45 12.85 -8.01 -10.78
N GLU A 46 11.81 -8.80 -11.11
CA GLU A 46 11.26 -8.89 -12.48
C GLU A 46 10.07 -7.95 -12.75
N ALA A 47 9.79 -7.00 -11.84
CA ALA A 47 8.66 -6.04 -11.92
C ALA A 47 7.24 -6.67 -11.94
N LEU A 48 7.09 -7.97 -11.69
CA LEU A 48 5.79 -8.67 -11.69
C LEU A 48 4.98 -8.55 -10.40
N ARG A 49 5.58 -8.01 -9.32
CA ARG A 49 4.94 -7.96 -8.00
C ARG A 49 3.64 -7.16 -7.99
N TRP A 50 3.60 -6.03 -8.70
CA TRP A 50 2.40 -5.19 -8.72
C TRP A 50 1.26 -5.84 -9.51
N GLU A 51 1.57 -6.57 -10.58
CA GLU A 51 0.57 -7.30 -11.37
C GLU A 51 -0.11 -8.40 -10.54
N ASP A 52 0.67 -9.13 -9.75
CA ASP A 52 0.15 -10.14 -8.83
C ASP A 52 -0.79 -9.52 -7.79
N LEU A 53 -0.40 -8.40 -7.15
CA LEU A 53 -1.23 -7.71 -6.17
C LEU A 53 -2.54 -7.14 -6.77
N LYS A 54 -2.49 -6.64 -8.01
CA LYS A 54 -3.67 -6.22 -8.77
C LYS A 54 -4.63 -7.37 -9.01
N ARG A 55 -4.11 -8.49 -9.56
CA ARG A 55 -4.93 -9.66 -9.90
C ARG A 55 -5.68 -10.21 -8.69
N TRP A 56 -5.07 -10.14 -7.51
CA TRP A 56 -5.67 -10.65 -6.28
C TRP A 56 -6.55 -9.64 -5.54
N ARG A 57 -6.59 -8.36 -5.97
CA ARG A 57 -7.15 -7.26 -5.17
C ARG A 57 -6.62 -7.27 -3.72
N ALA A 58 -5.30 -7.43 -3.57
CA ALA A 58 -4.70 -7.74 -2.28
C ALA A 58 -4.68 -6.54 -1.31
N CYS A 59 -4.45 -5.34 -1.86
CA CYS A 59 -4.54 -4.05 -1.14
C CYS A 59 -5.94 -3.63 -0.66
N ASP A 60 -7.03 -4.34 -0.97
CA ASP A 60 -8.37 -3.96 -0.49
C ASP A 60 -8.45 -3.87 1.06
N GLN A 61 -7.65 -4.68 1.77
CA GLN A 61 -7.55 -4.58 3.23
C GLN A 61 -7.08 -3.19 3.70
N LEU A 62 -6.31 -2.48 2.86
CA LEU A 62 -5.77 -1.15 3.12
C LEU A 62 -6.77 0.00 2.89
N ILE A 63 -7.98 -0.30 2.42
CA ILE A 63 -9.05 0.70 2.27
C ILE A 63 -9.50 1.20 3.65
N SER A 64 -9.62 0.29 4.63
CA SER A 64 -10.05 0.61 5.99
C SER A 64 -8.96 0.44 7.04
N LYS A 65 -7.92 -0.36 6.75
CA LYS A 65 -6.81 -0.62 7.67
C LYS A 65 -5.51 -0.02 7.12
N PRO A 66 -5.10 1.17 7.60
CA PRO A 66 -3.90 1.82 7.09
C PRO A 66 -2.64 0.95 7.23
N TYR A 67 -1.77 0.98 6.22
CA TYR A 67 -0.45 0.37 6.27
C TYR A 67 0.55 1.32 6.93
N ARG A 68 1.09 0.93 8.08
CA ARG A 68 2.19 1.65 8.73
C ARG A 68 3.50 1.09 8.22
N VAL A 69 4.32 1.95 7.62
CA VAL A 69 5.67 1.58 7.20
C VAL A 69 6.55 1.57 8.44
N GLU A 70 7.04 0.40 8.80
CA GLU A 70 7.98 0.20 9.90
C GLU A 70 9.41 0.09 9.36
N GLY A 71 10.35 0.72 10.04
CA GLY A 71 11.78 0.57 9.85
C GLY A 71 12.36 -0.47 10.81
N MET A 72 13.60 -0.24 11.25
CA MET A 72 14.24 -1.11 12.23
C MET A 72 13.64 -0.94 13.64
N LEU A 73 13.80 -1.96 14.47
CA LEU A 73 13.57 -1.87 15.92
C LEU A 73 14.58 -0.87 16.50
N TYR A 74 14.09 0.18 17.15
CA TYR A 74 14.93 1.20 17.75
C TYR A 74 14.66 1.34 19.25
N TRP A 75 13.41 1.58 19.63
CA TRP A 75 13.02 1.76 21.03
C TRP A 75 13.11 0.44 21.79
N GLY A 76 13.81 0.45 22.91
CA GLY A 76 14.14 -0.73 23.71
C GLY A 76 15.27 -1.58 23.13
N SER A 77 15.95 -1.13 22.07
CA SER A 77 17.15 -1.77 21.54
C SER A 77 18.43 -1.10 22.07
N ASN A 78 19.58 -1.73 21.83
CA ASN A 78 20.89 -1.11 22.09
C ASN A 78 21.14 0.16 21.27
N TYR A 79 20.47 0.34 20.13
CA TYR A 79 20.60 1.53 19.29
C TYR A 79 20.04 2.79 19.94
N GLU A 80 19.07 2.64 20.85
CA GLU A 80 18.50 3.77 21.58
C GLU A 80 19.58 4.49 22.38
N THR A 81 20.46 3.75 23.07
CA THR A 81 21.59 4.33 23.81
C THR A 81 22.71 4.77 22.88
N GLN A 82 23.06 3.97 21.87
CA GLN A 82 24.20 4.27 20.98
C GLN A 82 23.98 5.49 20.09
N LEU A 83 22.72 5.81 19.76
CA LEU A 83 22.35 6.89 18.85
C LEU A 83 21.48 7.95 19.52
N ALA A 84 21.45 7.98 20.86
CA ALA A 84 20.61 8.90 21.63
C ALA A 84 20.83 10.37 21.23
N ASP A 85 22.10 10.75 21.05
CA ASP A 85 22.49 12.12 20.69
C ASP A 85 21.99 12.56 19.30
N LEU A 86 21.67 11.61 18.43
CA LEU A 86 21.13 11.86 17.09
C LEU A 86 19.60 11.82 17.07
N CYS A 87 18.96 11.39 18.17
CA CYS A 87 17.53 11.19 18.24
C CYS A 87 16.82 12.44 18.76
N LYS A 88 15.92 13.01 17.94
CA LYS A 88 15.01 14.08 18.31
C LYS A 88 13.58 13.60 18.08
N VAL A 89 12.87 13.33 19.16
CA VAL A 89 11.42 13.10 19.13
C VAL A 89 10.72 14.43 19.37
N ASP A 90 10.06 14.94 18.34
CA ASP A 90 9.25 16.15 18.44
C ASP A 90 8.10 16.10 17.43
N PRO A 91 6.85 16.41 17.84
CA PRO A 91 5.70 16.36 16.94
C PRO A 91 5.78 17.24 15.68
N ALA A 92 6.59 18.31 15.68
CA ALA A 92 6.70 19.27 14.59
C ALA A 92 8.05 19.20 13.85
N GLU A 93 9.14 18.93 14.57
CA GLU A 93 10.51 19.02 14.06
C GLU A 93 11.35 17.78 14.38
N GLY A 94 10.71 16.68 14.77
CA GLY A 94 11.37 15.43 15.10
C GLY A 94 12.00 14.77 13.89
N ASN A 95 13.12 14.08 14.10
CA ASN A 95 13.70 13.17 13.12
C ASN A 95 13.32 11.70 13.40
N MET A 96 12.73 11.42 14.56
CA MET A 96 12.36 10.08 15.03
C MET A 96 10.91 10.05 15.54
N SER A 97 10.21 8.94 15.26
CA SER A 97 8.84 8.70 15.74
C SER A 97 8.83 8.36 17.23
N SER A 98 7.82 8.85 17.98
CA SER A 98 7.69 8.60 19.41
C SER A 98 7.67 7.10 19.75
N PRO A 99 8.32 6.67 20.87
CA PRO A 99 8.21 5.31 21.39
C PRO A 99 6.77 4.90 21.73
N ASP A 100 5.87 5.87 21.98
CA ASP A 100 4.46 5.61 22.27
C ASP A 100 3.69 5.06 21.06
N LEU A 101 4.21 5.26 19.84
CA LEU A 101 3.55 4.87 18.60
C LEU A 101 3.89 3.44 18.16
N SER A 102 5.14 3.03 18.30
CA SER A 102 5.67 1.69 18.01
C SER A 102 7.08 1.58 18.58
N LYS A 103 7.57 0.35 18.80
CA LYS A 103 8.99 0.11 19.11
C LYS A 103 9.88 0.25 17.87
N TYR A 104 9.29 0.11 16.69
CA TYR A 104 9.95 0.29 15.41
C TYR A 104 9.91 1.77 14.99
N ILE A 105 10.89 2.18 14.20
CA ILE A 105 10.88 3.51 13.59
C ILE A 105 9.70 3.60 12.61
N LEU A 106 8.94 4.68 12.65
CA LEU A 106 7.86 4.98 11.71
C LEU A 106 8.25 6.20 10.88
N PRO A 107 8.91 6.04 9.71
CA PRO A 107 9.53 7.14 8.99
C PRO A 107 8.55 8.24 8.56
N TYR A 108 7.30 7.84 8.26
CA TYR A 108 6.24 8.75 7.83
C TYR A 108 5.43 9.35 8.99
N GLU A 109 5.76 8.97 10.23
CA GLU A 109 5.09 9.42 11.46
C GLU A 109 6.08 10.03 12.46
N LYS A 110 7.30 10.37 11.99
CA LYS A 110 8.32 11.07 12.79
C LYS A 110 7.89 12.47 13.22
N ILE A 111 7.08 13.14 12.39
CA ILE A 111 6.41 14.42 12.65
C ILE A 111 4.92 14.11 12.59
N THR A 112 4.18 14.42 13.66
CA THR A 112 2.74 14.13 13.75
C THR A 112 1.88 15.38 13.56
N LYS A 113 2.44 16.56 13.79
CA LYS A 113 1.77 17.86 13.59
C LYS A 113 1.55 18.12 12.10
N ASN A 114 0.31 18.45 11.74
CA ASN A 114 -0.09 18.72 10.34
C ASN A 114 0.29 17.60 9.36
N ASN A 115 0.42 16.36 9.83
CA ASN A 115 0.77 15.21 9.01
C ASN A 115 -0.47 14.31 8.83
N LEU A 116 -0.97 14.26 7.60
CA LEU A 116 -2.13 13.46 7.24
C LEU A 116 -1.89 11.96 7.44
N ILE A 117 -0.69 11.46 7.11
CA ILE A 117 -0.34 10.03 7.25
C ILE A 117 -0.33 9.64 8.72
N ALA A 118 0.24 10.49 9.58
CA ALA A 118 0.21 10.26 11.03
C ALA A 118 -1.22 10.31 11.59
N GLY A 119 -2.04 11.26 11.13
CA GLY A 119 -3.46 11.35 11.52
C GLY A 119 -4.27 10.13 11.09
N GLN A 120 -3.94 9.55 9.93
CA GLN A 120 -4.52 8.31 9.43
C GLN A 120 -3.93 7.05 10.08
N LYS A 121 -2.85 7.17 10.85
CA LYS A 121 -2.06 6.04 11.38
C LYS A 121 -1.54 5.12 10.28
N GLY A 122 -1.07 5.69 9.17
CA GLY A 122 -0.48 4.98 8.03
C GLY A 122 -1.10 5.36 6.69
N PHE A 123 -0.73 4.61 5.65
CA PHE A 123 -1.22 4.81 4.29
C PHE A 123 -2.50 4.03 4.04
N LEU A 124 -3.54 4.72 3.58
CA LEU A 124 -4.74 4.10 3.03
C LEU A 124 -4.58 3.86 1.52
N PHE A 125 -5.33 2.88 1.02
CA PHE A 125 -5.33 2.55 -0.41
C PHE A 125 -6.66 2.93 -1.07
N THR A 126 -6.58 3.61 -2.22
CA THR A 126 -7.75 3.89 -3.07
C THR A 126 -7.86 2.83 -4.18
N PRO A 127 -8.97 2.08 -4.28
CA PRO A 127 -9.13 0.98 -5.25
C PRO A 127 -8.89 1.36 -6.71
N ALA A 128 -9.19 2.62 -7.08
CA ALA A 128 -8.93 3.15 -8.41
C ALA A 128 -7.46 2.96 -8.87
N HIS A 129 -6.49 2.94 -7.95
CA HIS A 129 -5.06 2.75 -8.24
C HIS A 129 -4.68 1.33 -8.68
N TYR A 130 -5.59 0.36 -8.61
CA TYR A 130 -5.37 -0.90 -9.34
C TYR A 130 -5.36 -0.68 -10.86
N LEU A 131 -6.06 0.35 -11.32
CA LEU A 131 -6.10 0.79 -12.70
C LEU A 131 -5.35 2.12 -12.85
N ASN A 132 -5.12 2.53 -14.10
CA ASN A 132 -4.48 3.81 -14.42
C ASN A 132 -5.49 4.72 -15.13
N PRO A 133 -5.40 6.04 -15.01
CA PRO A 133 -6.24 6.93 -15.82
C PRO A 133 -5.91 6.77 -17.31
N ILE A 134 -6.95 6.76 -18.14
CA ILE A 134 -6.82 6.92 -19.59
C ILE A 134 -6.62 8.41 -19.88
N GLY A 135 -5.66 8.74 -20.74
CA GLY A 135 -5.35 10.14 -21.06
C GLY A 135 -6.46 10.84 -21.84
N MET A 136 -6.71 12.11 -21.52
CA MET A 136 -7.75 12.96 -22.16
C MET A 136 -7.70 12.94 -23.70
N ALA A 137 -6.51 12.81 -24.29
CA ALA A 137 -6.33 12.75 -25.74
C ALA A 137 -7.10 11.59 -26.40
N VAL A 138 -7.22 10.44 -25.73
CA VAL A 138 -7.95 9.27 -26.24
C VAL A 138 -9.43 9.61 -26.40
N PHE A 139 -10.03 10.23 -25.38
CA PHE A 139 -11.44 10.64 -25.42
C PHE A 139 -11.67 11.68 -26.52
N ARG A 140 -10.78 12.68 -26.67
CA ARG A 140 -10.89 13.69 -27.73
C ARG A 140 -10.81 13.09 -29.14
N GLN A 141 -10.00 12.06 -29.36
CA GLN A 141 -9.83 11.42 -30.67
C GLN A 141 -11.01 10.50 -31.05
N THR A 142 -11.73 10.00 -30.06
CA THR A 142 -12.80 9.00 -30.23
C THR A 142 -14.20 9.56 -29.99
N ALA A 143 -14.31 10.82 -29.57
CA ALA A 143 -15.55 11.57 -29.44
C ALA A 143 -16.15 11.90 -30.80
N SER A 144 -17.47 11.69 -30.95
CA SER A 144 -18.19 12.15 -32.15
C SER A 144 -18.29 13.68 -32.21
N ASP A 145 -18.32 14.34 -31.05
CA ASP A 145 -18.18 15.80 -30.91
C ASP A 145 -16.88 16.13 -30.15
N LYS A 146 -15.98 16.90 -30.78
CA LYS A 146 -14.68 17.26 -30.21
C LYS A 146 -14.78 18.17 -28.98
N ASN A 147 -15.92 18.80 -28.75
CA ASN A 147 -16.17 19.66 -27.59
C ASN A 147 -16.91 18.95 -26.45
N ASP A 148 -17.39 17.72 -26.67
CA ASP A 148 -18.05 16.88 -25.66
C ASP A 148 -17.39 15.52 -25.56
N PHE A 149 -16.53 15.35 -24.55
CA PHE A 149 -15.82 14.09 -24.33
C PHE A 149 -16.73 12.94 -23.87
N THR A 150 -17.94 13.22 -23.39
CA THR A 150 -18.90 12.17 -23.05
C THR A 150 -19.46 11.46 -24.28
N SER A 151 -19.32 12.07 -25.46
CA SER A 151 -19.65 11.47 -26.75
C SER A 151 -18.59 10.46 -27.27
N SER A 152 -17.51 10.24 -26.50
CA SER A 152 -16.51 9.21 -26.80
C SER A 152 -17.08 7.81 -26.62
N VAL A 153 -16.67 6.89 -27.51
CA VAL A 153 -16.94 5.44 -27.36
C VAL A 153 -16.07 4.77 -26.30
N VAL A 154 -15.04 5.47 -25.78
CA VAL A 154 -14.16 5.00 -24.71
C VAL A 154 -14.65 5.55 -23.38
N TYR A 155 -14.77 4.69 -22.37
CA TYR A 155 -15.07 5.09 -21.00
C TYR A 155 -13.81 5.13 -20.15
N GLN A 156 -13.81 5.99 -19.13
CA GLN A 156 -12.70 6.08 -18.17
C GLN A 156 -12.71 4.89 -17.20
N ASN A 157 -11.53 4.49 -16.74
CA ASN A 157 -11.40 3.45 -15.72
C ASN A 157 -12.12 3.87 -14.42
N PRO A 158 -12.79 2.93 -13.72
CA PRO A 158 -13.50 3.24 -12.48
C PRO A 158 -12.65 4.02 -11.47
N GLY A 159 -13.25 5.04 -10.87
CA GLY A 159 -12.59 5.94 -9.92
C GLY A 159 -11.69 7.01 -10.54
N TRP A 160 -11.54 7.04 -11.86
CA TRP A 160 -10.83 8.11 -12.57
C TRP A 160 -11.81 9.01 -13.32
N LYS A 161 -11.46 10.28 -13.47
CA LYS A 161 -12.22 11.27 -14.21
C LYS A 161 -11.61 11.50 -15.60
N ILE A 162 -12.40 12.05 -16.52
CA ILE A 162 -11.92 12.41 -17.86
C ILE A 162 -11.17 13.75 -17.80
N GLU A 163 -11.58 14.64 -16.89
CA GLU A 163 -10.94 15.93 -16.68
C GLU A 163 -9.50 15.76 -16.19
N GLY A 164 -8.58 16.51 -16.81
CA GLY A 164 -7.19 16.60 -16.35
C GLY A 164 -7.09 17.20 -14.95
N ASP A 165 -5.93 17.02 -14.33
CA ASP A 165 -5.61 17.53 -12.98
C ASP A 165 -6.56 17.04 -11.86
N THR A 166 -7.20 15.89 -12.08
CA THR A 166 -8.03 15.23 -11.08
C THR A 166 -7.34 13.97 -10.53
N GLY A 167 -7.47 13.76 -9.21
CA GLY A 167 -6.96 12.56 -8.54
C GLY A 167 -7.98 11.42 -8.54
N ALA A 168 -7.49 10.21 -8.22
CA ALA A 168 -8.31 9.03 -7.98
C ALA A 168 -9.43 9.29 -6.96
N GLN A 169 -10.63 8.80 -7.26
CA GLN A 169 -11.80 8.87 -6.40
C GLN A 169 -12.08 7.50 -5.76
N PRO A 170 -12.76 7.47 -4.60
CA PRO A 170 -13.27 6.23 -4.04
C PRO A 170 -14.18 5.51 -5.05
N VAL A 171 -14.08 4.20 -5.07
CA VAL A 171 -14.89 3.30 -5.91
C VAL A 171 -15.29 2.15 -5.00
N GLU A 172 -16.59 1.87 -4.93
CA GLU A 172 -17.22 0.93 -3.99
C GLU A 172 -17.21 1.40 -2.52
#